data_AF-A0A3N5GN89-F1
#
_entry.id   AF-A0A3N5GN89-F1
#
_cell.length_a   1.000
_cell.length_b   1.000
_cell.length_c   1.000
_cell.angle_alpha   90.00
_cell.angle_beta   90.00
_cell.angle_gamma   90.00
#
_symmetry.space_group_name_H-M   'P 1'
#
loop_
_entity.id
_entity.type
_entity.pdbx_description
1 polymer ?
#
loop_
_entity_poly.entity_id
_entity_poly.type
_entity_poly.pdbx_seq_one_letter_code
_entity_poly.pdbx_strand_id
1 'polypeptide(L)'
;MRSPDHDALTRWLAAERDDRSDEAEAVLLELFEALPQLAPPAGFAERVMERAGLKDAKTVPEGLFAHRWTRLVLAGCLLAMALSVLWLPQTLLVLAGTWSVGGLVDAGVRVLAGAGVWLAAAVRFGGWLYALGSTLSRPLATPQVAAIVGGCLLVSTLAFRFLRDLIQERSWTHVDPI
;
A
#
# COMPACT_ATOMS: atom_id res chain seq x y z
N MET A 1 54.46 13.90 21.29
CA MET A 1 53.31 13.66 22.17
C MET A 1 52.18 13.14 21.30
N ARG A 2 51.80 11.86 21.44
CA ARG A 2 50.65 11.29 20.72
C ARG A 2 49.37 11.85 21.35
N SER A 3 48.37 12.19 20.55
CA SER A 3 47.08 12.62 21.08
C SER A 3 46.46 11.45 21.85
N PRO A 4 45.91 11.65 23.06
CA PRO A 4 45.25 10.60 23.83
C PRO A 4 44.17 9.86 23.02
N ASP A 5 43.53 10.54 22.07
CA ASP A 5 42.51 9.96 21.17
C ASP A 5 43.08 8.87 20.25
N HIS A 6 44.34 9.00 19.84
CA HIS A 6 44.99 8.04 18.94
C HIS A 6 45.32 6.73 19.64
N ASP A 7 45.69 6.82 20.92
CA ASP A 7 45.99 5.65 21.76
C ASP A 7 44.69 4.91 22.14
N ALA A 8 43.58 5.63 22.37
CA ALA A 8 42.26 5.05 22.61
C ALA A 8 41.70 4.34 21.35
N LEU A 9 41.81 4.96 20.17
CA LEU A 9 41.39 4.34 18.90
C LEU A 9 42.19 3.07 18.58
N THR A 10 43.50 3.08 18.85
CA THR A 10 44.36 1.90 18.62
C THR A 10 43.98 0.75 19.55
N ARG A 11 43.59 1.07 20.80
CA ARG A 11 43.12 0.08 21.79
C ARG A 11 41.76 -0.52 21.40
N TRP A 12 40.83 0.32 20.92
CA TRP A 12 39.55 -0.13 20.39
C TRP A 12 39.73 -1.08 19.19
N LEU A 13 40.54 -0.68 18.19
CA LEU A 13 40.82 -1.52 17.02
C LEU A 13 41.49 -2.85 17.37
N ALA A 14 42.33 -2.87 18.40
CA ALA A 14 42.94 -4.10 18.88
C ALA A 14 41.92 -5.02 19.57
N ALA A 15 41.03 -4.47 20.40
CA ALA A 15 39.96 -5.25 21.05
C ALA A 15 38.98 -5.85 20.03
N GLU A 16 38.62 -5.09 18.99
CA GLU A 16 37.75 -5.58 17.90
C GLU A 16 38.42 -6.68 17.07
N ARG A 17 39.72 -6.54 16.78
CA ARG A 17 40.49 -7.57 16.05
C ARG A 17 40.60 -8.88 16.82
N ASP A 18 40.62 -8.80 18.15
CA ASP A 18 40.76 -9.94 19.05
C ASP A 18 39.40 -10.51 19.53
N ASP A 19 38.27 -10.07 18.92
CA ASP A 19 36.89 -10.52 19.21
C ASP A 19 36.46 -10.32 20.69
N ARG A 20 36.98 -9.27 21.34
CA ARG A 20 36.68 -8.91 22.73
C ARG A 20 35.60 -7.84 22.79
N SER A 21 34.36 -8.21 22.49
CA SER A 21 33.23 -7.28 22.30
C SER A 21 32.96 -6.37 23.51
N ASP A 22 33.01 -6.90 24.74
CA ASP A 22 32.73 -6.11 25.94
C ASP A 22 33.81 -5.03 26.20
N GLU A 23 35.08 -5.36 25.93
CA GLU A 23 36.19 -4.41 26.04
C GLU A 23 36.16 -3.38 24.89
N ALA A 24 35.80 -3.81 23.69
CA ALA A 24 35.65 -2.92 22.55
C ALA A 24 34.53 -1.90 22.80
N GLU A 25 33.38 -2.31 23.35
CA GLU A 25 32.28 -1.42 23.67
C GLU A 25 32.66 -0.41 24.77
N ALA A 26 33.36 -0.85 25.82
CA ALA A 26 33.82 0.04 26.89
C ALA A 26 34.79 1.12 26.37
N VAL A 27 35.78 0.73 25.54
CA VAL A 27 36.75 1.69 24.97
C VAL A 27 36.08 2.61 23.94
N LEU A 28 35.07 2.13 23.22
CA LEU A 28 34.29 2.94 22.30
C LEU A 28 33.51 4.03 23.05
N LEU A 29 32.90 3.70 24.18
CA LEU A 29 32.20 4.67 25.02
C LEU A 29 33.15 5.75 25.56
N GLU A 30 34.34 5.36 26.07
CA GLU A 30 35.37 6.31 26.49
C GLU A 30 35.79 7.26 25.36
N LEU A 31 35.92 6.73 24.14
CA LEU A 31 36.25 7.54 22.95
C LEU A 31 35.12 8.54 22.63
N PHE A 32 33.86 8.12 22.71
CA PHE A 32 32.71 9.01 22.49
C PHE A 32 32.56 10.08 23.57
N GLU A 33 32.88 9.77 24.82
CA GLU A 33 32.88 10.74 25.93
C GLU A 33 34.03 11.76 25.81
N ALA A 34 35.19 11.33 25.29
CA ALA A 34 36.34 12.21 25.07
C ALA A 34 36.18 13.13 23.84
N LEU A 35 35.30 12.77 22.89
CA LEU A 35 35.07 13.58 21.71
C LEU A 35 34.34 14.89 22.07
N PRO A 36 34.77 16.04 21.54
CA PRO A 36 34.06 17.29 21.74
C PRO A 36 32.65 17.16 21.16
N GLN A 37 31.63 17.45 21.98
CA GLN A 37 30.24 17.53 21.54
C GLN A 37 30.06 18.74 20.61
N LEU A 38 30.42 18.58 19.34
CA LEU A 38 30.06 19.54 18.31
C LEU A 38 28.57 19.39 18.03
N ALA A 39 27.75 20.29 18.57
CA ALA A 39 26.39 20.46 18.11
C ALA A 39 26.44 20.82 16.61
N PRO A 40 25.89 19.99 15.72
CA PRO A 40 25.95 20.28 14.30
C PRO A 40 25.17 21.56 14.00
N PRO A 41 25.62 22.38 13.03
CA PRO A 41 24.88 23.57 12.63
C PRO A 41 23.50 23.19 12.08
N ALA A 42 22.52 24.07 12.27
CA ALA A 42 21.18 23.88 11.72
C ALA A 42 21.25 23.53 10.21
N GLY A 43 20.48 22.52 9.80
CA GLY A 43 20.47 22.02 8.42
C GLY A 43 21.60 21.05 8.04
N PHE A 44 22.47 20.63 8.97
CA PHE A 44 23.47 19.58 8.68
C PHE A 44 22.81 18.26 8.25
N ALA A 45 21.81 17.80 9.00
CA ALA A 45 21.06 16.59 8.68
C ALA A 45 20.42 16.70 7.28
N GLU A 46 19.88 17.86 6.93
CA GLU A 46 19.28 18.11 5.62
C GLU A 46 20.31 18.00 4.48
N ARG A 47 21.51 18.57 4.67
CA ARG A 47 22.62 18.46 3.70
C ARG A 47 23.17 17.04 3.59
N VAL A 48 23.24 16.29 4.70
CA VAL A 48 23.64 14.88 4.69
C VAL A 48 22.60 14.03 3.95
N MET A 49 21.31 14.25 4.21
CA MET A 49 20.23 13.57 3.50
C MET A 49 20.20 13.92 2.00
N GLU A 50 20.54 15.16 1.65
CA GLU A 50 20.72 15.59 0.25
C GLU A 50 21.88 14.87 -0.43
N ARG A 51 23.05 14.83 0.20
CA ARG A 51 24.23 14.13 -0.33
C ARG A 51 24.06 12.62 -0.38
N ALA A 52 23.33 12.05 0.55
CA ALA A 52 23.02 10.62 0.58
C ALA A 52 21.96 10.21 -0.47
N GLY A 53 21.44 11.16 -1.26
CA GLY A 53 20.38 10.89 -2.25
C GLY A 53 19.03 10.56 -1.62
N LEU A 54 18.89 10.73 -0.31
CA LEU A 54 17.65 10.45 0.44
C LEU A 54 16.64 11.59 0.29
N LYS A 55 17.05 12.76 -0.20
CA LYS A 55 16.15 13.89 -0.46
C LYS A 55 15.30 13.71 -1.73
N ASP A 56 15.70 12.82 -2.63
CA ASP A 56 14.88 12.35 -3.76
C ASP A 56 13.84 11.29 -3.35
N ALA A 57 13.85 10.83 -2.09
CA ALA A 57 12.73 10.08 -1.50
C ALA A 57 11.52 10.99 -1.18
N LYS A 58 11.38 12.12 -1.92
CA LYS A 58 10.16 12.94 -1.96
C LYS A 58 9.01 12.21 -2.66
N THR A 59 9.23 11.00 -3.13
CA THR A 59 8.20 10.00 -3.32
C THR A 59 8.18 9.06 -2.12
N VAL A 60 7.83 9.58 -0.93
CA VAL A 60 7.00 8.75 -0.05
C VAL A 60 5.82 8.39 -0.94
N PRO A 61 5.65 7.12 -1.38
CA PRO A 61 4.48 6.78 -2.16
C PRO A 61 3.31 7.25 -1.33
N GLU A 62 2.56 8.24 -1.84
CA GLU A 62 1.36 8.72 -1.18
C GLU A 62 0.63 7.47 -0.74
N GLY A 63 0.59 7.23 0.59
CA GLY A 63 0.33 5.90 1.11
C GLY A 63 -0.92 5.34 0.46
N LEU A 64 -1.04 4.02 0.31
CA LEU A 64 -2.16 3.36 -0.40
C LEU A 64 -3.57 3.93 -0.07
N PHE A 65 -3.72 4.66 1.05
CA PHE A 65 -4.87 5.43 1.51
C PHE A 65 -5.03 6.88 0.99
N ALA A 66 -4.12 7.46 0.21
CA ALA A 66 -4.26 8.80 -0.35
C ALA A 66 -5.21 8.80 -1.56
N HIS A 67 -5.29 7.67 -2.26
CA HIS A 67 -6.14 7.52 -3.44
C HIS A 67 -7.63 7.42 -3.05
N ARG A 68 -8.47 8.27 -3.66
CA ARG A 68 -9.93 8.29 -3.36
C ARG A 68 -10.60 6.95 -3.68
N TRP A 69 -10.12 6.24 -4.69
CA TRP A 69 -10.64 4.94 -5.09
C TRP A 69 -10.33 3.84 -4.08
N THR A 70 -9.13 3.81 -3.50
CA THR A 70 -8.82 2.82 -2.46
C THR A 70 -9.66 3.06 -1.21
N ARG A 71 -9.94 4.32 -0.86
CA ARG A 71 -10.89 4.65 0.21
C ARG A 71 -12.32 4.20 -0.10
N LEU A 72 -12.80 4.39 -1.33
CA LEU A 72 -14.13 3.94 -1.73
C LEU A 72 -14.26 2.42 -1.74
N VAL A 73 -13.23 1.71 -2.23
CA VAL A 73 -13.18 0.24 -2.19
C VAL A 73 -13.17 -0.24 -0.74
N LEU A 74 -12.33 0.34 0.11
CA LEU A 74 -12.25 -0.02 1.53
C LEU A 74 -13.56 0.28 2.27
N ALA A 75 -14.16 1.45 2.02
CA ALA A 75 -15.46 1.82 2.58
C ALA A 75 -16.55 0.87 2.08
N GLY A 76 -16.52 0.46 0.81
CA GLY A 76 -17.44 -0.54 0.26
C GLY A 76 -17.26 -1.91 0.91
N CYS A 77 -16.02 -2.38 1.11
CA CYS A 77 -15.74 -3.62 1.82
C CYS A 77 -16.20 -3.57 3.28
N LEU A 78 -15.98 -2.45 3.97
CA LEU A 78 -16.45 -2.24 5.34
C LEU A 78 -17.99 -2.20 5.40
N LEU A 79 -18.64 -1.53 4.46
CA LEU A 79 -20.10 -1.47 4.38
C LEU A 79 -20.70 -2.85 4.10
N ALA A 80 -20.08 -3.63 3.20
CA ALA A 80 -20.48 -4.99 2.91
C ALA A 80 -20.28 -5.93 4.12
N MET A 81 -19.19 -5.75 4.89
CA MET A 81 -19.00 -6.46 6.15
C MET A 81 -20.04 -6.07 7.21
N ALA A 82 -20.36 -4.78 7.34
CA ALA A 82 -21.40 -4.31 8.26
C ALA A 82 -22.79 -4.85 7.88
N LEU A 83 -23.14 -4.82 6.60
CA LEU A 83 -24.41 -5.37 6.11
C LEU A 83 -24.49 -6.88 6.34
N SER A 84 -23.40 -7.62 6.09
CA SER A 84 -23.38 -9.07 6.29
C SER A 84 -23.51 -9.46 7.75
N VAL A 85 -22.88 -8.72 8.68
CA VAL A 85 -23.07 -8.93 10.13
C VAL A 85 -24.50 -8.62 10.57
N LEU A 86 -25.12 -7.58 10.00
CA LEU A 86 -26.50 -7.20 10.34
C LEU A 86 -27.53 -8.23 9.88
N TRP A 87 -27.27 -8.88 8.74
CA TRP A 87 -28.16 -9.92 8.18
C TRP A 87 -27.87 -11.32 8.72
N LEU A 88 -26.69 -11.55 9.29
CA LEU A 88 -26.26 -12.83 9.87
C LEU A 88 -27.27 -13.43 10.89
N PRO A 89 -27.80 -12.68 11.88
CA PRO A 89 -28.68 -13.26 12.87
C PRO A 89 -30.04 -13.67 12.28
N GLN A 90 -30.56 -12.94 11.30
CA GLN A 90 -31.82 -13.29 10.63
C GLN A 90 -31.68 -14.52 9.74
N THR A 91 -30.58 -14.64 8.99
CA THR A 91 -30.33 -15.83 8.18
C THR A 91 -30.04 -17.06 9.05
N LEU A 92 -29.30 -16.89 10.16
CA LEU A 92 -29.06 -17.95 11.13
C LEU A 92 -30.34 -18.43 11.80
N LEU A 93 -31.29 -17.56 12.15
CA LEU A 93 -32.57 -17.97 12.75
C LEU A 93 -33.47 -18.75 11.78
N VAL A 94 -33.48 -18.39 10.50
CA VAL A 94 -34.24 -19.11 9.47
C VAL A 94 -33.61 -20.47 9.14
N LEU A 95 -32.28 -20.58 9.17
CA LEU A 95 -31.57 -21.85 8.91
C LEU A 95 -31.46 -22.76 10.15
N ALA A 96 -31.42 -22.21 11.37
CA ALA A 96 -31.29 -22.98 12.61
C ALA A 96 -32.45 -23.96 12.85
N GLY A 97 -33.62 -23.71 12.26
CA GLY A 97 -34.75 -24.63 12.33
C GLY A 97 -34.61 -25.90 11.49
N THR A 98 -33.65 -25.95 10.55
CA THR A 98 -33.55 -27.04 9.56
C THR A 98 -32.18 -27.71 9.46
N TRP A 99 -31.13 -27.15 10.09
CA TRP A 99 -29.75 -27.62 9.88
C TRP A 99 -29.13 -28.28 11.12
N SER A 100 -28.52 -29.46 10.92
CA SER A 100 -27.68 -30.10 11.94
C SER A 100 -26.38 -29.32 12.13
N VAL A 101 -25.85 -29.32 13.37
CA VAL A 101 -24.60 -28.63 13.73
C VAL A 101 -23.43 -29.01 12.81
N GLY A 102 -23.39 -30.27 12.35
CA GLY A 102 -22.38 -30.74 11.40
C GLY A 102 -22.48 -30.10 10.01
N GLY A 103 -23.70 -29.86 9.52
CA GLY A 103 -23.92 -29.17 8.24
C GLY A 103 -23.52 -27.70 8.28
N LEU A 104 -23.69 -27.04 9.44
CA LEU A 104 -23.28 -25.65 9.63
C LEU A 104 -21.75 -25.50 9.58
N VAL A 105 -21.02 -26.43 10.21
CA VAL A 105 -19.55 -26.43 10.20
C VAL A 105 -19.02 -26.71 8.79
N ASP A 106 -19.56 -27.71 8.10
CA ASP A 106 -19.13 -28.02 6.72
C ASP A 106 -19.44 -26.87 5.74
N ALA A 107 -20.63 -26.26 5.85
CA ALA A 107 -20.96 -25.08 5.07
C ALA A 107 -20.03 -23.89 5.37
N GLY A 108 -19.72 -23.65 6.64
CA GLY A 108 -18.79 -22.61 7.07
C GLY A 108 -17.39 -22.82 6.50
N VAL A 109 -16.87 -24.04 6.55
CA VAL A 109 -15.55 -24.39 5.99
C VAL A 109 -15.54 -24.21 4.48
N ARG A 110 -16.60 -24.61 3.76
CA ARG A 110 -16.70 -24.42 2.31
C ARG A 110 -16.77 -22.94 1.92
N VAL A 111 -17.51 -22.13 2.66
CA VAL A 111 -17.58 -20.68 2.44
C VAL A 111 -16.23 -20.04 2.69
N LEU A 112 -15.54 -20.41 3.77
CA LEU A 112 -14.22 -19.88 4.10
C LEU A 112 -13.17 -20.27 3.05
N ALA A 113 -13.19 -21.54 2.61
CA ALA A 113 -12.32 -22.03 1.56
C ALA A 113 -12.60 -21.33 0.22
N GLY A 114 -13.88 -21.16 -0.13
CA GLY A 114 -14.31 -20.43 -1.32
C GLY A 114 -13.86 -18.96 -1.29
N ALA A 115 -14.02 -18.29 -0.14
CA ALA A 115 -13.57 -16.92 0.05
C ALA A 115 -12.05 -16.81 -0.09
N GLY A 116 -11.28 -17.77 0.43
CA GLY A 116 -9.82 -17.82 0.28
C GLY A 116 -9.38 -17.94 -1.18
N VAL A 117 -10.03 -18.83 -1.95
CA VAL A 117 -9.76 -18.98 -3.40
C VAL A 117 -10.10 -17.70 -4.15
N TRP A 118 -11.23 -17.06 -3.82
CA TRP A 118 -11.66 -15.82 -4.45
C TRP A 118 -10.71 -14.66 -4.13
N LEU A 119 -10.25 -14.57 -2.88
CA LEU A 119 -9.26 -13.57 -2.45
C LEU A 119 -7.92 -13.77 -3.17
N ALA A 120 -7.44 -15.01 -3.28
CA ALA A 120 -6.22 -15.33 -4.03
C ALA A 120 -6.36 -14.97 -5.52
N ALA A 121 -7.52 -15.24 -6.12
CA ALA A 121 -7.82 -14.84 -7.49
C ALA A 121 -7.85 -13.32 -7.65
N ALA A 122 -8.46 -12.59 -6.72
CA ALA A 122 -8.52 -11.13 -6.73
C ALA A 122 -7.13 -10.49 -6.58
N VAL A 123 -6.28 -11.01 -5.69
CA VAL A 123 -4.89 -10.56 -5.54
C VAL A 123 -4.08 -10.83 -6.81
N ARG A 124 -4.24 -12.01 -7.42
CA ARG A 124 -3.57 -12.36 -8.68
C ARG A 124 -4.03 -11.46 -9.83
N PHE A 125 -5.32 -11.15 -9.90
CA PHE A 125 -5.89 -10.21 -10.86
C PHE A 125 -5.37 -8.79 -10.64
N GLY A 126 -5.25 -8.35 -9.39
CA GLY A 126 -4.63 -7.07 -9.02
C GLY A 126 -3.16 -6.98 -9.45
N GLY A 127 -2.39 -8.04 -9.25
CA GLY A 127 -1.01 -8.13 -9.72
C GLY A 127 -0.89 -8.03 -11.24
N TRP A 128 -1.80 -8.68 -11.98
CA TRP A 128 -1.86 -8.58 -13.44
C TRP A 128 -2.21 -7.15 -13.90
N LEU A 129 -3.20 -6.51 -13.28
CA LEU A 129 -3.56 -5.11 -13.54
C LEU A 129 -2.38 -4.15 -13.28
N TYR A 130 -1.64 -4.36 -12.19
CA TYR A 130 -0.46 -3.57 -11.87
C TYR A 130 0.64 -3.76 -12.91
N ALA A 131 0.90 -5.00 -13.33
CA ALA A 131 1.85 -5.30 -14.40
C ALA A 131 1.46 -4.60 -15.70
N LEU A 132 0.18 -4.66 -16.09
CA LEU A 132 -0.36 -3.98 -17.26
C LEU A 132 -0.19 -2.44 -17.16
N GLY A 133 -0.50 -1.87 -16.00
CA GLY A 133 -0.32 -0.44 -15.75
C GLY A 133 1.14 -0.01 -15.83
N SER A 134 2.06 -0.82 -15.30
CA SER A 134 3.49 -0.54 -15.33
C SER A 134 4.12 -0.66 -16.72
N THR A 135 3.60 -1.55 -17.58
CA THR A 135 4.05 -1.64 -18.97
C THR A 135 3.48 -0.50 -19.81
N LEU A 136 2.25 -0.05 -19.51
CA LEU A 136 1.61 1.10 -20.14
C LEU A 136 2.18 2.45 -19.64
N SER A 137 2.75 2.53 -18.44
CA SER A 137 3.29 3.80 -17.92
C SER A 137 4.54 4.27 -18.66
N ARG A 138 5.36 3.35 -19.19
CA ARG A 138 6.55 3.67 -19.99
C ARG A 138 6.23 4.47 -21.27
N PRO A 139 5.29 4.06 -22.14
CA PRO A 139 4.93 4.84 -23.32
C PRO A 139 4.16 6.13 -22.97
N LEU A 140 3.38 6.15 -21.89
CA LEU A 140 2.67 7.36 -21.44
C LEU A 140 3.59 8.48 -20.90
N ALA A 141 4.87 8.19 -20.63
CA ALA A 141 5.84 9.22 -20.27
C ALA A 141 6.10 10.21 -21.43
N THR A 142 5.75 9.84 -22.66
CA THR A 142 5.82 10.76 -23.80
C THR A 142 4.54 11.61 -23.89
N PRO A 143 4.65 12.96 -23.90
CA PRO A 143 3.47 13.85 -23.84
C PRO A 143 2.55 13.70 -25.05
N GLN A 144 3.09 13.26 -26.19
CA GLN A 144 2.33 13.02 -27.42
C GLN A 144 1.41 11.80 -27.31
N VAL A 145 1.91 10.68 -26.78
CA VAL A 145 1.12 9.44 -26.61
C VAL A 145 0.05 9.65 -25.54
N ALA A 146 0.36 10.34 -24.46
CA ALA A 146 -0.61 10.70 -23.43
C ALA A 146 -1.77 11.54 -23.99
N ALA A 147 -1.49 12.50 -24.88
CA ALA A 147 -2.51 13.33 -25.51
C ALA A 147 -3.44 12.50 -26.44
N ILE A 148 -2.89 11.58 -27.23
CA ILE A 148 -3.67 10.71 -28.13
C ILE A 148 -4.57 9.78 -27.31
N VAL A 149 -4.02 9.11 -26.30
CA VAL A 149 -4.78 8.21 -25.42
C VAL A 149 -5.86 8.99 -24.67
N GLY A 150 -5.54 10.18 -24.16
CA GLY A 150 -6.51 11.07 -23.52
C GLY A 150 -7.63 11.50 -24.47
N GLY A 151 -7.30 11.83 -25.72
CA GLY A 151 -8.27 12.14 -26.76
C GLY A 151 -9.21 10.97 -27.07
N CYS A 152 -8.67 9.77 -27.25
CA CYS A 152 -9.46 8.56 -27.46
C CYS A 152 -10.40 8.29 -26.27
N LEU A 153 -9.90 8.41 -25.03
CA LEU A 153 -10.72 8.22 -23.82
C LEU A 153 -11.84 9.26 -23.72
N LEU A 154 -11.56 10.52 -24.06
CA LEU A 154 -12.57 11.58 -24.13
C LEU A 154 -13.68 11.24 -25.12
N VAL A 155 -13.31 10.83 -26.34
CA VAL A 155 -14.26 10.43 -27.39
C VAL A 155 -15.11 9.23 -26.93
N SER A 156 -14.49 8.20 -26.35
CA SER A 156 -15.23 7.05 -25.81
C SER A 156 -16.17 7.44 -24.67
N THR A 157 -15.75 8.34 -23.78
CA THR A 157 -16.58 8.82 -22.66
C THR A 157 -17.77 9.64 -23.15
N LEU A 158 -17.57 10.49 -24.16
CA LEU A 158 -18.64 11.23 -24.83
C LEU A 158 -19.63 10.29 -25.50
N ALA A 159 -19.15 9.29 -26.24
CA ALA A 159 -19.99 8.28 -26.87
C ALA A 159 -20.81 7.49 -25.85
N PHE A 160 -20.20 7.09 -24.71
CA PHE A 160 -20.90 6.41 -23.64
C PHE A 160 -21.95 7.29 -22.96
N ARG A 161 -21.66 8.58 -22.80
CA ARG A 161 -22.62 9.55 -22.27
C ARG A 161 -23.84 9.69 -23.17
N PHE A 162 -23.63 9.85 -24.48
CA PHE A 162 -24.73 9.89 -25.45
C PHE A 162 -25.54 8.59 -25.47
N LEU A 163 -24.88 7.44 -25.42
CA LEU A 163 -25.57 6.16 -25.36
C LEU A 163 -26.43 6.04 -24.10
N ARG A 164 -25.92 6.46 -22.94
CA ARG A 164 -26.67 6.47 -21.68
C ARG A 164 -27.86 7.42 -21.76
N ASP A 165 -27.66 8.62 -22.29
CA ASP A 165 -28.72 9.63 -22.41
C ASP A 165 -29.83 9.10 -23.35
N LEU A 166 -29.48 8.44 -24.47
CA LEU A 166 -30.44 7.77 -25.36
C LEU A 166 -31.20 6.62 -24.68
N ILE A 167 -30.51 5.81 -23.87
CA ILE A 167 -31.16 4.73 -23.10
C ILE A 167 -32.15 5.33 -22.10
N GLN A 168 -31.79 6.44 -21.44
CA GLN A 168 -32.68 7.12 -20.51
C GLN A 168 -33.90 7.69 -21.24
N GLU A 169 -33.74 8.44 -22.33
CA GLU A 169 -34.87 8.96 -23.11
C GLU A 169 -35.82 7.86 -23.59
N ARG A 170 -35.27 6.74 -24.06
CA ARG A 170 -36.08 5.59 -24.51
C ARG A 170 -36.81 4.89 -23.37
N SER A 171 -36.19 4.82 -22.18
CA SER A 171 -36.84 4.23 -21.01
C SER A 171 -38.04 5.04 -20.53
N TRP A 172 -38.07 6.36 -20.75
CA TRP A 172 -39.22 7.20 -20.38
C TRP A 172 -40.36 7.10 -21.40
N THR A 173 -40.04 6.92 -22.69
CA THR A 173 -41.05 6.74 -23.73
C THR A 173 -41.66 5.33 -23.78
N HIS A 174 -41.07 4.35 -23.10
CA HIS A 174 -41.60 2.98 -23.02
C HIS A 174 -42.42 2.69 -21.74
N VAL A 175 -42.47 3.63 -20.80
CA VAL A 175 -43.16 3.49 -19.50
C VAL A 175 -44.52 4.22 -19.46
N ASP A 176 -45.09 4.56 -20.62
CA ASP A 176 -46.55 4.78 -20.74
C ASP A 176 -47.27 3.56 -21.33
N PRO A 177 -47.49 2.49 -20.56
CA PRO A 177 -48.65 1.64 -20.73
C PRO A 177 -49.76 2.09 -19.75
N ILE A 178 -50.72 2.84 -20.30
CA ILE A 178 -52.14 2.96 -19.87
C ILE A 178 -52.40 3.49 -18.45
#